data_AF-A0A848WT63-F1
#
_entry.id   AF-A0A848WT63-F1
#
_cell.length_a   1.000
_cell.length_b   1.000
_cell.length_c   1.000
_cell.angle_alpha   90.00
_cell.angle_beta   90.00
_cell.angle_gamma   90.00
#
_symmetry.space_group_name_H-M   'P 1'
#
loop_
_entity.id
_entity.type
_entity.pdbx_description
1 polymer ?
#
loop_
_entity_poly.entity_id
_entity_poly.type
_entity_poly.pdbx_seq_one_letter_code
_entity_poly.pdbx_strand_id
1 'polypeptide(L)' 'MKRLSFPLLTAIFLAVSLVSSGAVFGQKKKTRDEMVIEDRDHLQNDQTWIYNDLEKARAAAKAAGKPMMIVFRCIP' A
#
# COMPACT_ATOMS: atom_id res chain seq x y z
N MET A 1 7.77 -46.12 -12.88
CA MET A 1 8.00 -45.00 -11.94
C MET A 1 9.48 -44.67 -11.93
N LYS A 2 9.91 -43.63 -12.66
CA LYS A 2 11.33 -43.27 -12.80
C LYS A 2 11.77 -42.58 -11.50
N ARG A 3 12.66 -43.21 -10.73
CA ARG A 3 13.22 -42.62 -9.51
C ARG A 3 14.06 -41.41 -9.92
N LEU A 4 13.65 -40.22 -9.48
CA LEU A 4 14.38 -38.99 -9.72
C LEU A 4 15.77 -39.13 -9.07
N SER A 5 16.84 -38.97 -9.84
CA SER A 5 18.20 -39.21 -9.34
C SER A 5 18.61 -38.08 -8.39
N PHE A 6 19.31 -38.44 -7.32
CA PHE A 6 19.82 -37.51 -6.29
C PHE A 6 20.47 -36.24 -6.86
N PRO A 7 21.33 -36.28 -7.90
CA PRO A 7 21.93 -35.05 -8.47
C PRO A 7 20.93 -34.12 -9.16
N LEU A 8 19.83 -34.64 -9.71
CA LEU A 8 18.79 -33.82 -10.34
C LEU A 8 18.00 -33.03 -9.29
N LEU A 9 17.73 -33.64 -8.13
CA LEU A 9 17.11 -32.97 -7.00
C LEU A 9 18.01 -31.87 -6.44
N THR A 10 19.33 -32.11 -6.32
CA THR A 10 20.29 -31.11 -5.85
C THR A 10 20.40 -29.92 -6.81
N ALA A 11 20.42 -30.17 -8.13
CA ALA A 11 20.47 -29.12 -9.14
C ALA A 11 19.23 -28.22 -9.12
N ILE A 12 18.04 -28.82 -8.94
CA ILE A 12 16.77 -28.07 -8.80
C ILE A 12 16.81 -27.21 -7.53
N PHE A 13 17.26 -27.77 -6.41
CA PHE A 13 17.34 -27.03 -5.14
C PHE A 13 18.31 -25.83 -5.23
N LEU A 14 19.45 -26.01 -5.90
CA LEU A 14 20.42 -24.94 -6.12
C LEU A 14 19.85 -23.82 -7.01
N ALA A 15 19.14 -24.20 -8.08
CA ALA A 15 18.51 -23.25 -9.00
C ALA A 15 17.41 -22.42 -8.32
N VAL A 16 16.57 -23.05 -7.48
CA VAL A 16 15.54 -22.35 -6.70
C VAL A 16 16.17 -21.39 -5.68
N SER A 17 17.26 -21.81 -5.03
CA SER A 17 17.99 -20.97 -4.07
C SER A 17 18.57 -19.70 -4.71
N LEU A 18 19.06 -19.79 -5.95
CA LEU A 18 19.59 -18.63 -6.69
C LEU A 18 18.51 -17.62 -7.08
N VAL A 19 17.30 -18.09 -7.43
CA VAL A 19 16.15 -17.23 -7.76
C VAL A 19 15.59 -16.52 -6.51
N SER A 20 15.81 -17.09 -5.33
CA SER A 20 15.28 -16.58 -4.07
C SER A 20 16.06 -15.38 -3.51
N SER A 21 17.21 -15.03 -4.08
CA SER A 21 18.01 -13.85 -3.70
C SER A 21 17.54 -12.56 -4.38
N GLY A 22 16.27 -12.51 -4.83
CA GLY A 22 15.63 -11.33 -5.38
C GLY A 22 15.82 -10.14 -4.44
N ALA A 23 16.50 -9.13 -4.98
CA ALA A 23 17.02 -7.96 -4.30
C ALA A 23 16.16 -7.45 -3.13
N VAL A 24 16.74 -7.47 -1.93
CA VAL A 24 16.34 -6.59 -0.84
C VAL A 24 16.82 -5.19 -1.19
N PHE A 25 16.15 -4.55 -2.16
CA PHE A 25 16.33 -3.13 -2.39
C PHE A 25 15.82 -2.40 -1.15
N GLY A 26 16.71 -1.71 -0.45
CA GLY A 26 16.33 -0.82 0.64
C GLY A 26 15.30 0.17 0.11
N GLN A 27 14.07 0.10 0.63
CA GLN A 27 13.02 1.04 0.24
C GLN A 27 13.48 2.43 0.66
N LYS A 28 13.63 3.34 -0.30
CA LYS A 28 13.92 4.74 -0.01
C LYS A 28 12.80 5.28 0.89
N LYS A 29 13.16 5.86 2.03
CA LYS A 29 12.18 6.52 2.89
C LYS A 29 11.50 7.62 2.06
N LYS A 30 10.17 7.57 1.98
CA LYS A 30 9.37 8.60 1.31
C LYS A 30 9.60 9.95 1.98
N THR A 31 9.67 10.98 1.15
CA THR A 31 9.61 12.36 1.60
C THR A 31 8.20 12.68 2.08
N ARG A 32 8.08 13.74 2.87
CA ARG A 32 6.78 14.23 3.35
C ARG A 32 5.82 14.52 2.20
N ASP A 33 6.31 15.16 1.15
CA ASP A 33 5.48 15.58 0.02
C ASP A 33 5.00 14.38 -0.82
N GLU A 34 5.85 13.36 -1.00
CA GLU A 34 5.45 12.10 -1.62
C GLU A 34 4.32 11.42 -0.83
N MET A 35 4.41 11.41 0.51
CA MET A 35 3.35 10.86 1.37
C MET A 35 2.04 11.65 1.27
N VAL A 36 2.10 12.99 1.21
CA VAL A 36 0.90 13.84 1.04
C VAL A 36 0.21 13.56 -0.30
N ILE A 37 1.00 13.47 -1.38
CA ILE A 37 0.48 13.22 -2.73
C ILE A 37 -0.19 11.84 -2.81
N GLU A 38 0.46 10.82 -2.27
CA GLU A 38 -0.09 9.46 -2.23
C GLU A 38 -1.39 9.38 -1.43
N ASP A 39 -1.47 10.07 -0.29
CA ASP A 39 -2.68 10.13 0.53
C ASP A 39 -3.84 10.76 -0.23
N ARG A 40 -3.57 11.87 -0.93
CA ARG A 40 -4.57 12.49 -1.81
C ARG A 40 -5.03 11.50 -2.86
N ASP A 41 -4.12 10.89 -3.60
CA ASP A 41 -4.46 10.03 -4.73
C ASP A 41 -5.25 8.79 -4.29
N HIS A 42 -4.92 8.24 -3.12
CA HIS A 42 -5.61 7.10 -2.54
C HIS A 42 -7.01 7.47 -2.00
N LEU A 43 -7.14 8.60 -1.28
CA LEU A 43 -8.38 8.97 -0.59
C LEU A 43 -9.34 9.79 -1.47
N GLN A 44 -8.85 10.49 -2.49
CA GLN A 44 -9.69 11.31 -3.35
C GLN A 44 -10.68 10.48 -4.17
N ASN A 45 -10.33 9.23 -4.49
CA ASN A 45 -11.20 8.30 -5.21
C ASN A 45 -12.03 7.40 -4.28
N ASP A 46 -11.79 7.48 -2.97
CA ASP A 46 -12.55 6.73 -1.98
C ASP A 46 -13.95 7.36 -1.82
N GLN A 47 -14.99 6.55 -1.97
CA GLN A 47 -16.38 7.00 -1.81
C GLN A 47 -16.80 7.14 -0.33
N THR A 48 -15.98 6.62 0.59
CA THR A 48 -16.23 6.64 2.03
C THR A 48 -15.61 7.84 2.73
N TRP A 49 -14.73 8.60 2.05
CA TRP A 49 -14.04 9.75 2.61
C TRP A 49 -14.20 11.02 1.75
N ILE A 50 -14.18 12.17 2.41
CA ILE A 50 -14.04 13.47 1.76
C ILE A 50 -12.65 13.99 2.10
N TYR A 51 -11.74 13.92 1.14
CA TYR A 51 -10.34 14.31 1.33
C TYR A 51 -10.17 15.83 1.22
N ASN A 52 -9.66 16.44 2.30
CA ASN A 52 -9.24 17.84 2.36
C ASN A 52 -10.27 18.88 1.84
N ASP A 53 -11.57 18.61 2.00
CA ASP A 53 -12.66 19.51 1.61
C ASP A 53 -13.70 19.61 2.73
N LEU A 54 -13.48 20.57 3.64
CA LEU A 54 -14.30 20.76 4.84
C LEU A 54 -15.71 21.25 4.50
N GLU A 55 -15.85 22.05 3.44
CA GLU A 55 -17.13 22.62 3.01
C GLU A 55 -18.05 21.51 2.49
N LYS A 56 -17.52 20.64 1.62
CA LYS A 56 -18.23 19.46 1.12
C LYS A 56 -18.58 18.50 2.25
N ALA A 57 -17.66 18.26 3.18
CA ALA A 57 -17.91 17.40 4.34
C ALA A 57 -19.04 17.94 5.22
N ARG A 58 -19.07 19.25 5.50
CA ARG A 58 -20.14 19.89 6.25
C ARG A 58 -21.48 19.80 5.52
N ALA A 59 -21.50 20.02 4.21
CA ALA A 59 -22.71 19.91 3.40
C ALA A 59 -23.28 18.48 3.42
N ALA A 60 -22.42 17.47 3.26
CA ALA A 60 -22.80 16.05 3.31
C ALA A 60 -23.34 15.64 4.69
N ALA A 61 -22.66 16.05 5.77
CA ALA A 61 -23.10 15.78 7.14
C ALA A 61 -24.48 16.40 7.44
N LYS A 62 -24.68 17.66 7.02
CA LYS A 62 -25.97 18.35 7.14
C LYS A 62 -27.07 17.65 6.36
N ALA A 63 -26.81 17.28 5.10
CA ALA A 63 -27.78 16.57 4.26
C ALA A 63 -28.15 15.19 4.83
N ALA A 64 -27.18 14.50 5.42
CA ALA A 64 -27.40 13.19 6.05
C ALA A 64 -28.03 13.28 7.46
N GLY A 65 -28.08 14.46 8.08
CA GLY A 65 -28.52 14.63 9.47
C GLY A 65 -27.62 13.93 10.49
N LYS A 66 -26.31 13.82 10.19
CA LYS A 66 -25.33 13.09 11.01
C LYS A 66 -24.18 13.99 11.46
N PRO A 67 -23.55 13.74 12.62
CA PRO A 67 -22.33 14.45 13.03
C PRO A 67 -21.17 14.14 12.07
N MET A 68 -20.23 15.07 11.99
CA MET A 68 -19.03 14.96 11.16
C MET A 68 -17.81 14.56 12.00
N MET A 69 -17.03 13.60 11.52
CA MET A 69 -15.72 13.23 12.10
C MET A 69 -14.61 13.81 11.22
N ILE A 70 -13.69 14.56 11.84
CA ILE A 70 -12.52 15.11 11.17
C ILE A 70 -11.28 14.35 11.66
N VAL A 71 -10.48 13.83 10.72
CA VAL A 71 -9.24 13.12 11.03
C VAL A 71 -8.07 13.94 10.50
N PHE A 72 -7.15 14.30 11.39
CA PHE A 72 -5.87 14.89 11.02
C PHE A 72 -4.81 13.80 11.00
N ARG A 73 -4.23 13.55 9.82
CA ARG A 73 -3.08 12.67 9.70
C ARG A 73 -1.80 13.49 9.88
N CYS A 74 -1.00 13.13 10.87
CA CYS A 74 0.38 13.62 10.98
C CYS A 74 1.26 12.85 9.99
N ILE A 75 2.03 13.57 9.16
CA ILE A 75 2.98 12.98 8.22
C ILE A 75 4.41 13.33 8.70
N PRO A 76 5.26 12.32 8.94
CA PRO A 76 6.60 12.50 9.54
C PRO A 76 7.69 12.91 8.54
#